data_AF-A0A9D7DCV7-F1
#
_entry.id   AF-A0A9D7DCV7-F1
#
_cell.length_a   1.000
_cell.length_b   1.000
_cell.length_c   1.000
_cell.angle_alpha   90.00
_cell.angle_beta   90.00
_cell.angle_gamma   90.00
#
_symmetry.space_group_name_H-M   'P 1'
#
loop_
_entity.id
_entity.type
_entity.pdbx_description
1 polymer ?
#
loop_
_entity_poly.entity_id
_entity_poly.type
_entity_poly.pdbx_seq_one_letter_code
_entity_poly.pdbx_strand_id
1 'polypeptide(L)'
;MHIDLSYLERLFKGDRSRMEQWVRIYLEDAPAQFRSLVECVQREDAQGLAATAHDLRPLAHYLGAKHLLELLERVGKEARGSGPAACASAVDELMG
;
A
#
# COMPACT_ATOMS: atom_id res chain seq x y z
N MET A 1 -3.75 -12.01 -6.84
CA MET A 1 -3.30 -10.62 -7.09
C MET A 1 -3.28 -10.36 -8.58
N HIS A 2 -4.05 -9.39 -9.07
CA HIS A 2 -4.04 -8.98 -10.49
C HIS A 2 -3.33 -7.62 -10.57
N ILE A 3 -2.16 -7.58 -11.21
CA ILE A 3 -1.38 -6.35 -11.45
C ILE A 3 -1.78 -5.82 -12.82
N ASP A 4 -2.10 -4.52 -12.92
CA ASP A 4 -2.41 -3.85 -14.18
C ASP A 4 -1.45 -2.68 -14.41
N LEU A 5 -0.45 -2.91 -15.27
CA LEU A 5 0.57 -1.92 -15.60
C LEU A 5 0.12 -0.90 -16.64
N SER A 6 -1.11 -0.97 -17.14
CA SER A 6 -1.64 -0.03 -18.15
C SER A 6 -1.62 1.42 -17.67
N TYR A 7 -1.69 1.64 -16.35
CA TYR A 7 -1.48 2.96 -15.77
C TYR A 7 -0.02 3.41 -15.92
N LEU A 8 0.92 2.56 -15.49
CA LEU A 8 2.35 2.82 -15.55
C LEU A 8 2.82 3.06 -17.00
N GLU A 9 2.30 2.27 -17.93
CA GLU A 9 2.57 2.40 -19.37
C GLU A 9 2.08 3.74 -19.92
N ARG A 10 0.87 4.18 -19.55
CA ARG A 10 0.35 5.50 -19.93
C ARG A 10 1.16 6.64 -19.32
N LEU A 11 1.57 6.52 -18.05
CA LEU A 11 2.34 7.54 -17.34
C LEU A 11 3.72 7.76 -17.99
N PHE A 12 4.40 6.67 -18.32
CA PHE A 12 5.73 6.73 -18.94
C PHE A 12 5.71 6.68 -20.47
N LYS A 13 4.52 6.72 -21.09
CA LYS A 13 4.32 6.67 -22.54
C LYS A 13 5.05 5.48 -23.20
N GLY A 14 5.03 4.33 -22.53
CA GLY A 14 5.70 3.10 -22.99
C GLY A 14 7.21 3.05 -22.78
N ASP A 15 7.83 4.03 -22.10
CA ASP A 15 9.26 3.99 -21.75
C ASP A 15 9.54 2.91 -20.70
N ARG A 16 9.98 1.75 -21.20
CA ARG A 16 10.28 0.57 -20.38
C ARG A 16 11.37 0.82 -19.33
N SER A 17 12.39 1.62 -19.63
CA SER A 17 13.48 1.88 -18.68
C SER A 17 12.97 2.64 -17.46
N ARG A 18 12.09 3.62 -17.67
CA ARG A 18 11.47 4.37 -16.58
C ARG A 18 10.47 3.53 -15.80
N MET A 19 9.70 2.70 -16.49
CA MET A 19 8.79 1.74 -15.86
C MET A 19 9.56 0.76 -14.95
N GLU A 20 10.63 0.15 -15.44
CA GLU A 20 11.49 -0.75 -14.65
C GLU A 20 12.11 -0.07 -13.44
N GLN A 21 12.62 1.15 -13.59
CA GLN A 21 13.17 1.92 -12.48
C GLN A 21 12.10 2.18 -11.40
N TRP A 22 10.87 2.52 -11.81
CA TRP A 22 9.77 2.73 -10.88
C TRP A 22 9.33 1.45 -10.16
N VAL A 23 9.22 0.34 -10.90
CA VAL A 23 8.90 -0.96 -10.32
C VAL A 23 9.99 -1.40 -9.33
N ARG A 24 11.26 -1.08 -9.60
CA ARG A 24 12.37 -1.39 -8.69
C ARG A 24 12.27 -0.62 -7.39
N ILE A 25 12.03 0.69 -7.45
CA ILE A 25 11.79 1.52 -6.25
C ILE A 25 10.67 0.91 -5.41
N TYR A 26 9.58 0.46 -6.07
CA TYR A 26 8.50 -0.24 -5.39
C TYR A 26 8.94 -1.53 -4.68
N LEU A 27 9.68 -2.41 -5.37
CA LEU A 27 10.11 -3.69 -4.80
C LEU A 27 11.09 -3.49 -3.63
N GLU A 28 11.82 -2.39 -3.61
CA GLU A 28 12.76 -2.02 -2.54
C GLU A 28 12.02 -1.42 -1.32
N ASP A 29 11.07 -0.50 -1.55
CA ASP A 29 10.42 0.27 -0.47
C ASP A 29 9.19 -0.43 0.14
N ALA A 30 8.40 -1.13 -0.66
CA ALA A 30 7.13 -1.71 -0.22
C ALA A 30 7.27 -2.68 0.97
N PRO A 31 8.27 -3.60 1.02
CA PRO A 31 8.41 -4.51 2.16
C PRO A 31 8.60 -3.81 3.50
N ALA A 32 9.30 -2.68 3.52
CA ALA A 32 9.49 -1.90 4.75
C ALA A 32 8.18 -1.23 5.20
N GLN A 33 7.40 -0.70 4.26
CA GLN A 33 6.11 -0.10 4.55
C GLN A 33 5.07 -1.13 5.02
N PHE A 34 5.05 -2.34 4.44
CA PHE A 34 4.18 -3.42 4.92
C PHE A 34 4.53 -3.85 6.36
N ARG A 35 5.82 -3.96 6.69
CA ARG A 35 6.24 -4.20 8.09
C ARG A 35 5.78 -3.08 9.02
N SER A 36 5.89 -1.82 8.58
CA SER A 36 5.43 -0.66 9.36
C SER A 36 3.92 -0.73 9.65
N LEU A 37 3.08 -1.20 8.72
CA LEU A 37 1.64 -1.41 8.99
C LEU A 37 1.42 -2.37 10.16
N VAL A 38 2.13 -3.52 10.15
CA VAL A 38 2.03 -4.53 11.20
C VAL A 38 2.50 -3.96 12.55
N GLU A 39 3.63 -3.27 12.56
CA GLU A 39 4.19 -2.65 13.76
C GLU A 39 3.26 -1.57 14.34
N CYS A 40 2.64 -0.76 13.50
CA CYS A 40 1.68 0.26 13.95
C CYS A 40 0.44 -0.37 14.59
N VAL A 41 -0.05 -1.50 14.07
CA VAL A 41 -1.14 -2.27 14.72
C VAL A 41 -0.69 -2.79 16.09
N GLN A 42 0.50 -3.40 16.17
CA GLN A 42 1.03 -3.95 17.42
C GLN A 42 1.29 -2.89 18.50
N ARG A 43 1.65 -1.67 18.08
CA ARG A 43 1.94 -0.54 18.97
C ARG A 43 0.73 0.34 19.29
N GLU A 44 -0.44 -0.01 18.78
CA GLU A 44 -1.64 0.82 18.86
C GLU A 44 -1.42 2.26 18.33
N ASP A 45 -0.56 2.41 17.32
CA ASP A 45 -0.25 3.70 16.71
C ASP A 45 -1.20 4.00 15.54
N ALA A 46 -2.33 4.63 15.85
CA ALA A 46 -3.33 5.02 14.86
C ALA A 46 -2.82 6.03 13.84
N GLN A 47 -1.95 6.96 14.26
CA GLN A 47 -1.42 8.00 13.37
C GLN A 47 -0.38 7.39 12.42
N GLY A 48 0.54 6.58 12.94
CA GLY A 48 1.52 5.85 12.15
C GLY A 48 0.87 4.88 11.16
N LEU A 49 -0.19 4.18 11.59
CA LEU A 49 -0.95 3.27 10.73
C LEU A 49 -1.63 4.02 9.58
N ALA A 50 -2.28 5.14 9.88
CA ALA A 50 -2.94 5.97 8.87
C ALA A 50 -1.95 6.61 7.89
N ALA A 51 -0.79 7.05 8.37
CA ALA A 51 0.27 7.63 7.54
C ALA A 51 0.89 6.57 6.62
N THR A 52 1.27 5.41 7.18
CA THR A 52 1.85 4.31 6.40
C THR A 52 0.87 3.79 5.34
N ALA A 53 -0.42 3.67 5.69
CA ALA A 53 -1.46 3.28 4.74
C ALA A 53 -1.63 4.34 3.62
N HIS A 54 -1.48 5.62 3.93
CA HIS A 54 -1.52 6.70 2.93
C HIS A 54 -0.32 6.62 1.96
N ASP A 55 0.88 6.41 2.48
CA ASP A 55 2.11 6.34 1.68
C ASP A 55 2.12 5.14 0.70
N LEU A 56 1.45 4.04 1.06
CA LEU A 56 1.28 2.86 0.20
C LEU A 56 0.22 3.04 -0.91
N ARG A 57 -0.74 3.98 -0.78
CA ARG A 57 -1.83 4.14 -1.77
C ARG A 57 -1.34 4.52 -3.17
N PRO A 58 -0.46 5.52 -3.34
CA PRO A 58 0.11 5.83 -4.66
C PRO A 58 0.76 4.61 -5.30
N LEU A 59 1.46 3.79 -4.50
CA LEU A 59 2.12 2.57 -4.98
C LEU A 59 1.11 1.55 -5.51
N ALA A 60 0.05 1.28 -4.74
CA ALA A 60 -1.04 0.40 -5.16
C ALA A 60 -1.73 0.92 -6.43
N HIS A 61 -1.92 2.24 -6.53
CA HIS A 61 -2.50 2.88 -7.71
C HIS A 61 -1.62 2.73 -8.96
N TYR A 62 -0.32 2.98 -8.83
CA TYR A 62 0.63 2.93 -9.95
C TYR A 62 0.79 1.53 -10.55
N LEU A 63 0.67 0.49 -9.72
CA LEU A 63 0.71 -0.90 -10.16
C LEU A 63 -0.67 -1.45 -10.60
N GLY A 64 -1.71 -0.63 -10.54
CA GLY A 64 -3.08 -1.07 -10.83
C GLY A 64 -3.59 -2.15 -9.87
N ALA A 65 -3.00 -2.25 -8.67
CA ALA A 65 -3.38 -3.20 -7.64
C ALA A 65 -4.64 -2.72 -6.91
N LYS A 66 -5.79 -2.81 -7.58
CA LYS A 66 -7.08 -2.26 -7.07
C LYS A 66 -7.49 -2.80 -5.71
N HIS A 67 -7.39 -4.11 -5.51
CA HIS A 67 -7.72 -4.74 -4.21
C HIS A 67 -6.84 -4.20 -3.08
N LEU A 68 -5.54 -4.07 -3.34
CA LEU A 68 -4.59 -3.49 -2.38
C LEU A 68 -4.95 -2.03 -2.06
N LEU A 69 -5.32 -1.25 -3.08
CA LEU A 69 -5.74 0.13 -2.88
C LEU A 69 -6.98 0.21 -1.98
N GLU A 70 -7.99 -0.62 -2.22
CA GLU A 70 -9.22 -0.68 -1.41
C GLU A 70 -8.93 -1.06 0.05
N LEU A 71 -8.05 -2.05 0.28
CA LEU A 71 -7.62 -2.43 1.63
C LEU A 71 -6.88 -1.30 2.36
N LEU A 72 -5.95 -0.61 1.69
CA LEU A 72 -5.23 0.55 2.26
C LEU A 72 -6.17 1.74 2.53
N GLU A 73 -7.22 1.88 1.73
CA GLU A 73 -8.26 2.87 1.96
C GLU A 73 -9.06 2.58 3.23
N ARG A 74 -9.45 1.32 3.39
CA ARG A 74 -10.16 0.80 4.56
C ARG A 74 -9.32 0.94 5.83
N VAL A 75 -8.08 0.45 5.83
CA VAL A 75 -7.15 0.56 6.98
C VAL A 75 -6.98 2.02 7.42
N GLY A 76 -6.70 2.93 6.47
CA GLY A 76 -6.53 4.34 6.82
C GLY A 76 -7.80 5.00 7.39
N LYS A 77 -8.99 4.55 6.99
CA LYS A 77 -10.28 5.04 7.52
C LYS A 77 -10.56 4.48 8.91
N GLU A 78 -10.38 3.17 9.08
CA GLU A 78 -10.64 2.46 10.33
C GLU A 78 -9.66 2.87 11.43
N ALA A 79 -8.38 3.07 11.11
CA ALA A 79 -7.37 3.53 12.06
C ALA A 79 -7.77 4.84 12.77
N ARG A 80 -8.40 5.77 12.04
CA ARG A 80 -8.85 7.06 12.58
C ARG A 80 -10.19 7.01 13.31
N GLY A 81 -11.03 6.02 13.05
CA GLY A 81 -12.38 5.93 13.60
C GLY A 81 -12.56 4.89 14.70
N SER A 82 -12.08 3.67 14.44
CA SER A 82 -12.26 2.48 15.29
C SER A 82 -10.96 2.03 15.95
N GLY A 83 -9.83 2.64 15.59
CA GLY A 83 -8.52 2.39 16.16
C GLY A 83 -7.75 1.24 15.47
N PRO A 84 -6.45 1.07 15.81
CA PRO A 84 -5.56 0.15 15.12
C PRO A 84 -5.96 -1.32 15.23
N ALA A 85 -6.52 -1.74 16.37
CA ALA A 85 -6.94 -3.12 16.59
C ALA A 85 -8.02 -3.58 15.60
N ALA A 86 -8.92 -2.68 15.20
CA ALA A 86 -9.95 -2.96 14.19
C ALA A 86 -9.35 -3.26 12.81
N CYS A 87 -8.15 -2.73 12.53
CA CYS A 87 -7.47 -2.88 11.26
C CYS A 87 -6.68 -4.20 11.15
N ALA A 88 -6.51 -4.95 12.24
CA ALA A 88 -5.66 -6.15 12.26
C ALA A 88 -6.05 -7.17 11.18
N SER A 89 -7.35 -7.45 11.02
CA SER A 89 -7.84 -8.37 9.98
C SER A 89 -7.51 -7.92 8.56
N ALA A 90 -7.60 -6.63 8.28
CA ALA A 90 -7.27 -6.07 6.97
C ALA A 90 -5.76 -6.04 6.73
N VAL A 91 -4.95 -5.83 7.79
CA VAL A 91 -3.49 -5.91 7.72
C VAL A 91 -3.01 -7.35 7.53
N ASP A 92 -3.66 -8.34 8.15
CA ASP A 92 -3.36 -9.76 7.90
C ASP A 92 -3.69 -10.16 6.46
N GLU A 93 -4.80 -9.67 5.90
CA GLU A 93 -5.16 -9.90 4.50
C GLU A 93 -4.14 -9.29 3.50
N LEU A 94 -3.47 -8.19 3.88
CA LEU A 94 -2.40 -7.60 3.07
C LEU A 94 -1.13 -8.47 3.01
N MET A 95 -0.96 -9.39 3.95
CA MET A 95 0.25 -10.21 4.12
C MET A 95 0.09 -11.65 3.62
N GLY A 96 -1.14 -12.08 3.30
CA GLY A 96 -1.47 -13.43 2.80
C GLY A 96 -1.56 -13.50 1.28
#